data_AF-A0A7Y5G5Z8-F1
#
_entry.id   AF-A0A7Y5G5Z8-F1
#
_cell.length_a   1.000
_cell.length_b   1.000
_cell.length_c   1.000
_cell.angle_alpha   90.00
_cell.angle_beta   90.00
_cell.angle_gamma   90.00
#
_symmetry.space_group_name_H-M   'P 1'
#
loop_
_entity.id
_entity.type
_entity.pdbx_description
1 polymer ?
#
loop_
_entity_poly.entity_id
_entity_poly.type
_entity_poly.pdbx_seq_one_letter_code
_entity_poly.pdbx_strand_id
1 'polypeptide(L)'
;MGQMKAYLIEKLSGINYRMTVHEGDAKRRLAVEAANIFLLPKHEIPVEYEKQFQGLLDLIEASMPFNGLTPTNLKGLRNPPAVKYIKLLLDIQSELKNNEND
;
A
#
# COMPACT_ATOMS: atom_id res chain seq x y z
N MET A 1 -18.82 -12.77 2.49
CA MET A 1 -17.75 -11.76 2.67
C MET A 1 -16.33 -12.37 2.66
N GLY A 2 -16.08 -13.55 2.06
CA GLY A 2 -14.79 -14.25 2.22
C GLY A 2 -13.75 -14.10 1.09
N GLN A 3 -14.17 -13.87 -0.16
CA GLN A 3 -13.22 -13.94 -1.29
C GLN A 3 -12.44 -12.63 -1.53
N MET A 4 -13.08 -11.47 -1.34
CA MET A 4 -12.44 -10.17 -1.58
C MET A 4 -11.41 -9.83 -0.50
N LYS A 5 -11.72 -10.14 0.77
CA LYS A 5 -10.78 -10.03 1.89
C LYS A 5 -9.54 -10.92 1.70
N ALA A 6 -9.73 -12.19 1.34
CA ALA A 6 -8.61 -13.10 1.05
C ALA A 6 -7.73 -12.59 -0.10
N TYR A 7 -8.36 -12.07 -1.17
CA TYR A 7 -7.64 -11.42 -2.27
C TYR A 7 -6.84 -10.20 -1.81
N LEU A 8 -7.41 -9.33 -0.96
CA LEU A 8 -6.71 -8.18 -0.39
C LEU A 8 -5.49 -8.62 0.43
N ILE A 9 -5.65 -9.62 1.31
CA ILE A 9 -4.55 -10.16 2.13
C ILE A 9 -3.44 -10.72 1.24
N GLU A 10 -3.78 -11.49 0.20
CA GLU A 10 -2.80 -12.04 -0.74
C GLU A 10 -2.03 -10.91 -1.46
N LYS A 11 -2.74 -9.90 -1.96
CA LYS A 11 -2.14 -8.75 -2.64
C LYS A 11 -1.24 -7.93 -1.72
N LEU A 12 -1.71 -7.61 -0.52
CA LEU A 12 -0.90 -6.92 0.49
C LEU A 12 0.33 -7.72 0.88
N SER A 13 0.21 -9.04 1.07
CA SER A 13 1.34 -9.92 1.34
C SER A 13 2.40 -9.85 0.23
N GLY A 14 1.98 -9.88 -1.03
CA GLY A 14 2.88 -9.75 -2.18
C GLY A 14 3.55 -8.37 -2.26
N ILE A 15 2.79 -7.30 -2.05
CA ILE A 15 3.30 -5.92 -2.03
C ILE A 15 4.31 -5.75 -0.90
N ASN A 16 3.95 -6.14 0.31
CA ASN A 16 4.79 -6.01 1.51
C ASN A 16 6.06 -6.84 1.40
N TYR A 17 6.00 -8.08 0.91
CA TYR A 17 7.19 -8.91 0.65
C TYR A 17 8.19 -8.22 -0.28
N ARG A 18 7.72 -7.54 -1.33
CA ARG A 18 8.59 -6.79 -2.25
C ARG A 18 9.14 -5.49 -1.64
N MET A 19 8.53 -4.96 -0.58
CA MET A 19 8.95 -3.71 0.08
C MET A 19 9.86 -3.92 1.30
N THR A 20 9.71 -5.00 2.07
CA THR A 20 10.42 -5.21 3.36
C THR A 20 11.92 -5.46 3.26
N VAL A 21 12.48 -5.65 2.06
CA VAL A 21 13.86 -6.11 1.93
C VAL A 21 14.89 -5.03 2.31
N HIS A 22 14.65 -3.71 2.16
CA HIS A 22 15.60 -2.65 2.57
C HIS A 22 14.94 -1.28 2.86
N GLU A 23 15.20 -0.66 4.04
CA GLU A 23 14.65 0.65 4.44
C GLU A 23 15.23 1.85 3.67
N GLY A 24 16.50 1.77 3.24
CA GLY A 24 17.19 2.86 2.53
C GLY A 24 16.56 3.26 1.18
N ASP A 25 15.74 2.37 0.61
CA ASP A 25 15.06 2.52 -0.67
C ASP A 25 13.53 2.61 -0.55
N ALA A 26 13.00 2.90 0.64
CA ALA A 26 11.57 2.92 0.91
C ALA A 26 10.74 3.69 -0.14
N LYS A 27 11.20 4.89 -0.53
CA LYS A 27 10.51 5.69 -1.57
C LYS A 27 10.46 4.96 -2.91
N ARG A 28 11.60 4.40 -3.35
CA ARG A 28 11.70 3.69 -4.63
C ARG A 28 10.80 2.46 -4.63
N ARG A 29 10.79 1.70 -3.54
CA ARG A 29 9.96 0.51 -3.39
C ARG A 29 8.48 0.83 -3.41
N LEU A 30 8.08 1.86 -2.66
CA LEU A 30 6.69 2.35 -2.68
C LEU A 30 6.29 2.82 -4.07
N ALA A 31 7.18 3.50 -4.80
CA ALA A 31 6.92 3.93 -6.17
C ALA A 31 6.73 2.76 -7.16
N VAL A 32 7.55 1.70 -7.04
CA VAL A 32 7.43 0.49 -7.88
C VAL A 32 6.08 -0.21 -7.64
N GLU A 33 5.61 -0.27 -6.39
CA GLU A 33 4.37 -0.93 -6.03
C GLU A 33 3.13 -0.03 -6.09
N ALA A 34 3.28 1.27 -6.32
CA ALA A 34 2.19 2.23 -6.23
C ALA A 34 1.00 1.91 -7.16
N ALA A 35 1.25 1.37 -8.36
CA ALA A 35 0.17 0.90 -9.24
C ALA A 35 -0.60 -0.28 -8.61
N ASN A 36 0.10 -1.22 -7.97
CA ASN A 36 -0.53 -2.35 -7.27
C ASN A 36 -1.31 -1.88 -6.04
N ILE A 37 -0.77 -0.91 -5.29
CA ILE A 37 -1.43 -0.30 -4.13
C ILE A 37 -2.70 0.43 -4.55
N PHE A 38 -2.67 1.16 -5.67
CA PHE A 38 -3.82 1.90 -6.19
C PHE A 38 -4.99 1.00 -6.59
N LEU A 39 -4.71 -0.25 -6.98
CA LEU A 39 -5.71 -1.25 -7.38
C LEU A 39 -6.30 -2.04 -6.20
N LEU A 40 -5.89 -1.78 -4.96
CA LEU A 40 -6.43 -2.49 -3.80
C LEU A 40 -7.90 -2.10 -3.54
N PRO A 41 -8.76 -3.07 -3.16
CA PRO A 41 -10.15 -2.80 -2.82
C PRO A 41 -10.26 -1.97 -1.54
N LYS A 42 -10.45 -0.65 -1.69
CA LYS A 42 -10.48 0.31 -0.56
C LYS A 42 -11.54 0.00 0.51
N HIS A 43 -12.67 -0.59 0.10
CA HIS A 43 -13.79 -0.93 0.98
C HIS A 43 -13.51 -2.10 1.93
N GLU A 44 -12.41 -2.83 1.70
CA GLU A 44 -11.97 -3.95 2.56
C GLU A 44 -10.87 -3.49 3.54
N ILE A 45 -10.48 -2.22 3.53
CA ILE A 45 -9.49 -1.66 4.45
C ILE A 45 -10.17 -1.41 5.81
N PRO A 46 -9.56 -1.81 6.95
CA PRO A 46 -10.13 -1.53 8.27
C PRO A 46 -10.31 -0.03 8.52
N VAL A 47 -11.40 0.34 9.19
CA VAL A 47 -11.87 1.72 9.36
C VAL A 47 -10.82 2.62 10.02
N GLU A 48 -10.04 2.08 10.95
CA GLU A 48 -8.95 2.76 11.65
C GLU A 48 -7.81 3.20 10.73
N TYR A 49 -7.65 2.55 9.57
CA TYR A 49 -6.59 2.84 8.60
C TYR A 49 -7.09 3.62 7.37
N GLU A 50 -8.40 3.68 7.12
CA GLU A 50 -8.99 4.27 5.90
C GLU A 50 -8.43 5.66 5.57
N LYS A 51 -8.37 6.56 6.55
CA LYS A 51 -7.89 7.93 6.34
C LYS A 51 -6.43 7.98 5.90
N GLN A 52 -5.58 7.16 6.51
CA GLN A 52 -4.15 7.11 6.20
C GLN A 52 -3.93 6.43 4.84
N PHE A 53 -4.71 5.41 4.53
CA PHE A 53 -4.69 4.70 3.27
C PHE A 53 -5.16 5.60 2.11
N GLN A 54 -6.22 6.38 2.31
CA GLN A 54 -6.67 7.36 1.32
C GLN A 54 -5.58 8.43 1.06
N GLY A 55 -4.89 8.92 2.08
CA GLY A 55 -3.78 9.86 1.89
C GLY A 55 -2.60 9.27 1.09
N LEU A 56 -2.35 7.96 1.20
CA LEU A 56 -1.39 7.25 0.35
C LEU A 56 -1.88 7.21 -1.11
N LEU A 57 -3.16 6.93 -1.34
CA LEU A 57 -3.74 6.88 -2.67
C LEU A 57 -3.72 8.24 -3.36
N ASP A 58 -4.06 9.31 -2.65
CA ASP A 58 -4.00 10.68 -3.18
C ASP A 58 -2.58 11.05 -3.61
N LEU A 59 -1.58 10.63 -2.82
CA LEU A 59 -0.17 10.85 -3.12
C LEU A 59 0.28 10.09 -4.38
N ILE A 60 -0.17 8.84 -4.50
CA ILE A 60 0.10 7.99 -5.66
C ILE A 60 -0.57 8.58 -6.90
N GLU A 61 -1.84 8.96 -6.81
CA GLU A 61 -2.62 9.55 -7.90
C GLU A 61 -1.97 10.85 -8.40
N ALA A 62 -1.57 11.74 -7.51
CA ALA A 62 -0.83 12.96 -7.85
C ALA A 62 0.53 12.70 -8.52
N SER A 63 1.06 11.48 -8.40
CA SER A 63 2.38 11.09 -8.91
C SER A 63 2.31 10.20 -10.15
N MET A 64 1.14 9.68 -10.53
CA MET A 64 0.98 8.82 -11.70
C MET A 64 0.79 9.66 -12.98
N PRO A 65 1.52 9.37 -14.07
CA PRO A 65 1.17 9.93 -15.37
C PRO A 65 -0.19 9.39 -15.82
N PHE A 66 -0.98 10.23 -16.50
CA PHE A 66 -2.33 9.91 -17.01
C PHE A 66 -2.42 8.64 -17.91
N ASN A 67 -1.28 8.02 -18.25
CA ASN A 67 -1.18 6.91 -19.20
C ASN A 67 -0.82 5.56 -18.55
N GLY A 68 -0.94 5.44 -17.21
CA GLY A 68 -1.06 4.14 -16.53
C GLY A 68 0.21 3.29 -16.40
N LEU A 69 1.39 3.83 -16.74
CA LEU A 69 2.65 3.11 -16.59
C LEU A 69 3.43 3.69 -15.42
N THR A 70 3.50 2.88 -14.37
CA THR A 70 4.36 2.93 -13.16
C THR A 70 4.82 4.33 -12.75
N PRO A 71 4.37 4.89 -11.61
CA PRO A 71 4.88 6.16 -11.14
C PRO A 71 6.40 6.05 -10.94
N THR A 72 7.14 6.68 -11.84
CA THR A 72 8.61 6.66 -11.85
C THR A 72 9.18 7.49 -10.69
N ASN A 73 8.36 8.37 -10.10
CA ASN A 73 8.77 9.17 -8.96
C ASN A 73 7.55 9.67 -8.17
N LEU A 74 7.40 9.22 -6.91
CA LEU A 74 6.49 9.84 -5.96
C LEU A 74 7.05 11.22 -5.57
N LYS A 75 6.65 12.25 -6.33
CA LYS A 75 7.19 13.61 -6.19
C LYS A 75 6.87 14.15 -4.79
N GLY A 76 7.85 14.80 -4.15
CA GLY A 76 7.69 15.33 -2.79
C GLY A 76 7.79 14.29 -1.66
N LEU A 77 7.78 12.99 -1.96
CA LEU A 77 7.95 11.96 -0.94
C LEU A 77 9.43 11.67 -0.65
N ARG A 78 9.83 11.79 0.61
CA ARG A 78 11.16 11.38 1.12
C ARG A 78 11.07 9.96 1.72
N ASN A 79 12.22 9.33 1.97
CA ASN A 79 12.28 8.00 2.56
C ASN A 79 11.55 7.87 3.92
N PRO A 80 11.70 8.78 4.91
CA PRO A 80 11.05 8.59 6.20
C PRO A 80 9.51 8.57 6.12
N PRO A 81 8.85 9.49 5.37
CA PRO A 81 7.42 9.34 5.10
C PRO A 81 7.06 8.08 4.30
N ALA A 82 7.90 7.63 3.36
CA ALA A 82 7.66 6.37 2.64
C ALA A 82 7.67 5.16 3.57
N VAL A 83 8.58 5.13 4.56
CA VAL A 83 8.62 4.08 5.60
C VAL A 83 7.31 4.06 6.39
N LYS A 84 6.71 5.21 6.70
CA LYS A 84 5.41 5.26 7.40
C LYS A 84 4.30 4.59 6.58
N TYR A 85 4.27 4.81 5.27
CA TYR A 85 3.28 4.17 4.40
C TYR A 85 3.54 2.67 4.20
N ILE A 86 4.80 2.23 4.18
CA ILE A 86 5.12 0.80 4.18
C ILE A 86 4.64 0.14 5.48
N LYS A 87 4.87 0.78 6.63
CA LYS A 87 4.37 0.30 7.94
C LYS A 87 2.85 0.22 7.98
N LEU A 88 2.16 1.25 7.47
CA LEU A 88 0.70 1.23 7.32
C LEU A 88 0.21 0.00 6.56
N LEU A 89 0.85 -0.35 5.43
CA LEU A 89 0.45 -1.52 4.63
C LEU A 89 0.72 -2.85 5.35
N LEU A 90 1.76 -2.92 6.20
CA LEU A 90 2.05 -4.07 7.05
C LEU A 90 1.02 -4.20 8.19
N ASP A 91 0.64 -3.07 8.80
CA ASP A 91 -0.35 -3.00 9.88
C ASP A 91 -1.73 -3.44 9.36
N ILE A 92 -2.17 -2.90 8.22
CA ILE A 92 -3.43 -3.31 7.56
C ILE A 92 -3.43 -4.82 7.28
N GLN A 93 -2.32 -5.36 6.72
CA GLN A 93 -2.22 -6.80 6.46
C GLN A 93 -2.34 -7.63 7.75
N SER A 94 -1.70 -7.18 8.82
CA SER A 94 -1.69 -7.90 10.10
C SER A 94 -3.09 -7.90 10.71
N GLU A 95 -3.78 -6.76 10.69
CA GLU A 95 -5.14 -6.63 11.19
C GLU A 95 -6.12 -7.52 10.43
N LEU A 96 -6.03 -7.54 9.09
CA LEU A 96 -6.90 -8.38 8.27
C LEU A 96 -6.72 -9.87 8.55
N LYS A 97 -5.49 -10.31 8.82
CA LYS A 97 -5.16 -11.71 9.19
C LYS A 97 -5.63 -12.06 10.60
N ASN A 98 -5.56 -11.14 11.56
CA ASN A 98 -6.05 -11.38 12.91
C ASN A 98 -7.57 -11.61 12.90
N ASN A 99 -8.30 -10.73 12.20
CA ASN A 99 -9.76 -10.84 11.99
C ASN A 99 -10.19 -12.01 11.07
N GLU A 100 -9.28 -12.87 10.62
CA GLU A 100 -9.60 -14.13 9.92
C GLU A 100 -9.61 -15.34 10.88
N ASN A 101 -9.00 -15.20 12.06
CA ASN A 101 -8.85 -16.26 13.06
C ASN A 101 -9.85 -16.16 14.23
N ASP A 102 -10.67 -15.11 14.25
CA ASP A 102 -11.82 -14.92 15.16
C ASP A 102 -13.14 -15.33 14.47
#